data_AF-A0A6A6CFR6-F1
#
_entry.id   AF-A0A6A6CFR6-F1
#
_cell.length_a   1.000
_cell.length_b   1.000
_cell.length_c   1.000
_cell.angle_alpha   90.00
_cell.angle_beta   90.00
_cell.angle_gamma   90.00
#
_symmetry.space_group_name_H-M   'P 1'
#
loop_
_entity.id
_entity.type
_entity.pdbx_description
1 polymer ?
#
loop_
_entity_poly.entity_id
_entity_poly.type
_entity_poly.pdbx_seq_one_letter_code
_entity_poly.pdbx_strand_id
1 'polypeptide(L)'
;MAPMQSKPPLLTLPRVLRDIIYEYALKTDVTVEFQRTGLYNEAPLVNTPGLPLVCKQLHRESIQLYYMYSKFILRINMDIFNWLRRLPIRYRQLLRCVRLIQDAPLWYSLDPSLLGVGMHDILRNGYLARRLAAEGIILGEGVVSAWYEEIRSDYDDITRDRMN
;
A
#
# COMPACT_ATOMS: atom_id res chain seq x y z
N MET A 1 26.74 -26.29 -31.07
CA MET A 1 25.34 -26.71 -30.84
C MET A 1 24.76 -25.79 -29.79
N ALA A 2 23.76 -24.96 -30.13
CA ALA A 2 23.10 -24.10 -29.15
C ALA A 2 22.15 -24.95 -28.29
N PRO A 3 22.10 -24.76 -26.96
CA PRO A 3 21.15 -25.49 -26.12
C PRO A 3 19.72 -25.14 -26.55
N MET A 4 18.90 -26.17 -26.79
CA MET A 4 17.47 -26.00 -27.04
C MET A 4 16.86 -25.35 -25.79
N GLN A 5 16.55 -24.05 -25.87
CA GLN A 5 15.86 -23.34 -24.80
C GLN A 5 14.46 -23.92 -24.69
N SER A 6 14.27 -24.85 -23.76
CA SER A 6 12.94 -25.32 -23.38
C SER A 6 12.15 -24.13 -22.82
N LYS A 7 10.90 -24.00 -23.24
CA LYS A 7 10.01 -22.98 -22.68
C LYS A 7 9.90 -23.21 -21.17
N PRO A 8 9.92 -22.14 -20.34
CA PRO A 8 9.80 -22.29 -18.90
C PRO A 8 8.48 -23.00 -18.56
N PRO A 9 8.46 -23.92 -17.57
CA PRO A 9 7.30 -24.79 -17.29
C PRO A 9 6.01 -24.02 -17.02
N LEU A 10 6.10 -22.82 -16.47
CA LEU A 10 4.93 -21.98 -16.21
C LEU A 10 4.24 -21.53 -17.51
N LEU A 11 5.00 -21.24 -18.57
CA LEU A 11 4.47 -20.73 -19.84
C LEU A 11 3.93 -21.84 -20.75
N THR A 12 4.18 -23.11 -20.45
CA THR A 12 3.60 -24.25 -21.18
C THR A 12 2.18 -24.58 -20.69
N LEU A 13 1.80 -24.12 -19.50
CA LEU A 13 0.45 -24.33 -18.95
C LEU A 13 -0.60 -23.54 -19.75
N PRO A 14 -1.85 -24.04 -19.87
CA PRO A 14 -3.00 -23.27 -20.34
C PRO A 14 -3.19 -21.96 -19.57
N ARG A 15 -3.70 -20.93 -20.26
CA ARG A 15 -3.88 -19.59 -19.70
C ARG A 15 -4.70 -19.59 -18.40
N VAL A 16 -5.77 -20.38 -18.36
CA VAL A 16 -6.66 -20.50 -17.19
C VAL A 16 -5.90 -20.96 -15.94
N LEU A 17 -4.99 -21.94 -16.08
CA LEU A 17 -4.19 -22.41 -14.95
C LEU A 17 -3.16 -21.37 -14.51
N ARG A 18 -2.58 -20.62 -15.46
CA ARG A 18 -1.65 -19.52 -15.13
C ARG A 18 -2.34 -18.40 -14.37
N ASP A 19 -3.54 -18.00 -14.78
CA ASP A 19 -4.31 -16.95 -14.11
C ASP A 19 -4.65 -17.35 -12.66
N ILE A 20 -5.01 -18.62 -12.42
CA ILE A 20 -5.20 -19.17 -11.06
C ILE A 20 -3.90 -19.04 -10.26
N ILE A 21 -2.75 -19.48 -10.81
CA ILE A 21 -1.46 -19.37 -10.14
C ILE A 21 -1.12 -17.91 -9.83
N TYR A 22 -1.37 -16.99 -10.76
CA TYR A 22 -1.13 -15.55 -10.56
C TYR A 22 -2.01 -15.00 -9.44
N GLU A 23 -3.29 -15.35 -9.40
CA GLU A 23 -4.19 -14.91 -8.33
C GLU A 23 -3.67 -15.33 -6.95
N TYR A 24 -3.28 -16.60 -6.79
CA TYR A 24 -2.72 -17.09 -5.53
C TYR A 24 -1.38 -16.42 -5.19
N ALA A 25 -0.49 -16.28 -6.17
CA ALA A 25 0.85 -15.74 -5.95
C ALA A 25 0.87 -14.22 -5.70
N LEU A 26 -0.15 -13.49 -6.17
CA LEU A 26 -0.25 -12.04 -6.06
C LEU A 26 -1.20 -11.59 -4.94
N LYS A 27 -1.87 -12.53 -4.25
CA LYS A 27 -2.67 -12.25 -3.06
C LYS A 27 -1.77 -12.05 -1.84
N THR A 28 -0.96 -11.01 -1.90
CA THR A 28 0.04 -10.66 -0.90
C THR A 28 -0.20 -9.25 -0.37
N ASP A 29 0.24 -9.02 0.85
CA ASP A 29 0.28 -7.68 1.42
C ASP A 29 1.56 -7.00 0.93
N VAL A 30 1.42 -5.86 0.25
CA VAL A 30 2.50 -5.10 -0.39
C VAL A 30 2.71 -3.82 0.38
N THR A 31 3.80 -3.74 1.13
CA THR A 31 4.20 -2.48 1.77
C THR A 31 4.87 -1.58 0.73
N VAL A 32 4.38 -0.35 0.65
CA VAL A 32 4.98 0.71 -0.18
C VAL A 32 5.70 1.67 0.77
N GLU A 33 7.02 1.62 0.73
CA GLU A 33 7.86 2.48 1.53
C GLU A 33 8.36 3.65 0.70
N PHE A 34 8.18 4.85 1.22
CA PHE A 34 8.67 6.08 0.59
C PHE A 34 10.01 6.41 1.25
N GLN A 35 11.11 6.16 0.55
CA GLN A 35 12.42 6.58 1.04
C GLN A 35 12.48 8.11 1.01
N ARG A 36 12.78 8.71 2.16
CA ARG A 36 13.11 10.13 2.28
C ARG A 36 14.59 10.35 1.97
N THR A 37 15.02 9.96 0.79
CA THR A 37 16.25 10.50 0.23
C THR A 37 15.95 11.95 -0.16
N GLY A 38 16.80 12.91 0.23
CA GLY A 38 16.56 14.35 0.11
C GLY A 38 16.36 14.89 -1.32
N LEU A 39 16.18 14.00 -2.29
CA LEU A 39 15.85 14.27 -3.68
C LEU A 39 14.37 13.89 -3.89
N TYR A 40 13.55 14.90 -4.14
CA TYR A 40 12.08 14.88 -4.24
C TYR A 40 11.46 13.94 -5.31
N ASN A 41 12.14 12.90 -5.78
CA ASN A 41 11.73 12.17 -6.98
C ASN A 41 11.87 10.65 -6.97
N GLU A 42 12.37 10.02 -5.91
CA GLU A 42 12.56 8.56 -5.95
C GLU A 42 11.23 7.80 -6.00
N ALA A 43 11.17 6.76 -6.83
CA ALA A 43 10.04 5.85 -6.84
C ALA A 43 9.99 5.13 -5.48
N PRO A 44 8.82 4.91 -4.89
CA PRO A 44 8.77 4.20 -3.63
C PRO A 44 9.35 2.80 -3.81
N LEU A 45 9.97 2.32 -2.74
CA LEU A 45 10.39 0.94 -2.65
C LEU A 45 9.11 0.11 -2.51
N VAL A 46 8.66 -0.43 -3.64
CA VAL A 46 7.58 -1.40 -3.69
C VAL A 46 8.24 -2.77 -3.75
N ASN A 47 7.95 -3.62 -2.77
CA ASN A 47 8.23 -5.05 -2.88
C ASN A 47 7.36 -5.63 -3.99
N THR A 48 7.78 -5.39 -5.23
CA THR A 48 7.06 -5.81 -6.43
C THR A 48 7.18 -7.31 -6.49
N PRO A 49 6.07 -8.07 -6.63
CA PRO A 49 6.15 -9.50 -6.71
C PRO A 49 7.03 -9.90 -7.89
N GLY A 50 7.79 -10.99 -7.72
CA GLY A 50 8.75 -11.42 -8.72
C GLY A 50 8.12 -11.69 -10.09
N LEU A 51 6.84 -12.10 -10.13
CA LEU A 51 6.12 -12.51 -11.33
C LEU A 51 6.10 -11.43 -12.44
N PRO A 52 5.65 -10.19 -12.19
CA PRO A 52 5.77 -9.09 -13.17
C PRO A 52 7.18 -8.77 -13.66
N LEU A 53 8.23 -9.20 -12.94
CA LEU A 53 9.63 -8.87 -13.24
C LEU A 53 10.34 -9.97 -14.06
N VAL A 54 9.80 -11.19 -14.13
CA VAL A 54 10.49 -12.33 -14.77
C VAL A 54 10.65 -12.15 -16.28
N CYS A 55 9.56 -11.86 -17.01
CA CYS A 55 9.61 -11.68 -18.47
C CYS A 55 8.43 -10.87 -19.00
N LYS A 56 8.53 -10.38 -20.24
CA LYS A 56 7.50 -9.53 -20.88
C LYS A 56 6.12 -10.20 -20.94
N GLN A 57 6.06 -11.51 -21.13
CA GLN A 57 4.79 -12.24 -21.17
C GLN A 57 4.14 -12.26 -19.79
N LEU A 58 4.88 -12.73 -18.77
CA LEU A 58 4.41 -12.76 -17.39
C LEU A 58 4.03 -11.36 -16.91
N HIS A 59 4.80 -10.33 -17.26
CA HIS A 59 4.47 -8.94 -16.99
C HIS A 59 3.08 -8.56 -17.53
N ARG A 60 2.83 -8.80 -18.82
CA ARG A 60 1.55 -8.45 -19.45
C ARG A 60 0.37 -9.22 -18.86
N GLU A 61 0.57 -10.48 -18.49
CA GLU A 61 -0.49 -11.33 -17.92
C GLU A 61 -0.76 -11.01 -16.44
N SER A 62 0.26 -10.71 -15.65
CA SER A 62 0.15 -10.59 -14.19
C SER A 62 -0.02 -9.15 -13.67
N ILE A 63 0.39 -8.12 -14.41
CA ILE A 63 0.42 -6.75 -13.87
C ILE A 63 -0.97 -6.22 -13.47
N GLN A 64 -2.02 -6.58 -14.21
CA GLN A 64 -3.38 -6.19 -13.85
C GLN A 64 -3.86 -6.94 -12.61
N LEU A 65 -3.60 -8.25 -12.55
CA LEU A 65 -3.93 -9.11 -11.41
C LEU A 65 -3.20 -8.64 -10.15
N TYR A 66 -1.96 -8.16 -10.28
CA TYR A 66 -1.19 -7.59 -9.19
C TYR A 66 -1.91 -6.41 -8.55
N TYR A 67 -2.29 -5.39 -9.32
CA TYR A 67 -2.99 -4.23 -8.78
C TYR A 67 -4.39 -4.57 -8.24
N MET A 68 -5.04 -5.59 -8.81
CA MET A 68 -6.39 -6.02 -8.42
C MET A 68 -6.43 -6.84 -7.12
N TYR A 69 -5.47 -7.73 -6.90
CA TYR A 69 -5.50 -8.69 -5.79
C TYR A 69 -4.54 -8.36 -4.64
N SER A 70 -3.53 -7.52 -4.87
CA SER A 70 -2.61 -7.12 -3.81
C SER A 70 -3.26 -6.15 -2.83
N LYS A 71 -2.88 -6.24 -1.56
CA LYS A 71 -3.25 -5.23 -0.56
C LYS A 71 -2.09 -4.26 -0.37
N PHE A 72 -2.28 -3.01 -0.76
CA PHE A 72 -1.23 -2.00 -0.67
C PHE A 72 -1.24 -1.32 0.69
N ILE A 73 -0.19 -1.52 1.46
CA ILE A 73 0.00 -0.90 2.77
C ILE A 73 0.88 0.34 2.57
N LEU A 74 0.29 1.54 2.72
CA LEU A 74 0.96 2.82 2.50
C LEU A 74 1.11 3.56 3.82
N ARG A 75 2.30 4.13 4.07
CA ARG A 75 2.49 5.04 5.22
C ARG A 75 1.99 6.44 4.89
N ILE A 76 1.11 7.00 5.72
CA ILE A 76 0.49 8.32 5.50
C ILE A 76 1.56 9.41 5.43
N ASN A 77 1.87 9.84 4.21
CA ASN A 77 2.73 10.98 3.92
C ASN A 77 2.23 11.69 2.65
N MET A 78 2.82 12.84 2.33
CA MET A 78 2.48 13.60 1.11
C MET A 78 2.91 12.85 -0.18
N ASP A 79 3.87 11.94 -0.08
CA ASP A 79 4.46 11.21 -1.20
C ASP A 79 3.53 10.13 -1.77
N ILE A 80 2.54 9.66 -0.99
CA ILE A 80 1.48 8.77 -1.47
C ILE A 80 0.83 9.34 -2.73
N PHE A 81 0.44 10.63 -2.71
CA PHE A 81 -0.25 11.25 -3.84
C PHE A 81 0.66 11.37 -5.07
N ASN A 82 1.96 11.60 -4.86
CA ASN A 82 2.93 11.64 -5.96
C ASN A 82 3.08 10.26 -6.61
N TRP A 83 3.14 9.19 -5.82
CA TRP A 83 3.17 7.83 -6.36
C TRP A 83 1.88 7.46 -7.09
N LEU A 84 0.73 7.75 -6.51
CA LEU A 84 -0.57 7.49 -7.15
C LEU A 84 -0.69 8.19 -8.51
N ARG A 85 -0.25 9.44 -8.62
CA ARG A 85 -0.25 10.18 -9.90
C ARG A 85 0.67 9.57 -10.96
N ARG A 86 1.77 8.95 -10.54
CA ARG A 86 2.70 8.25 -11.43
C ARG A 86 2.14 6.92 -11.95
N LEU A 87 1.13 6.35 -11.29
CA LEU A 87 0.47 5.15 -11.78
C LEU A 87 -0.39 5.47 -13.03
N PRO A 88 -0.25 4.68 -14.11
CA PRO A 88 -1.17 4.74 -15.24
C PRO A 88 -2.62 4.66 -14.77
N ILE A 89 -3.50 5.45 -15.39
CA ILE A 89 -4.91 5.57 -14.97
C ILE A 89 -5.61 4.21 -14.89
N ARG A 90 -5.31 3.31 -15.83
CA ARG A 90 -5.82 1.94 -15.87
C ARG A 90 -5.43 1.07 -14.67
N TYR A 91 -4.33 1.39 -13.98
CA TYR A 91 -3.89 0.64 -12.79
C TYR A 91 -4.43 1.28 -11.51
N ARG A 92 -4.60 2.61 -11.49
CA ARG A 92 -5.24 3.31 -10.36
C ARG A 92 -6.65 2.78 -10.09
N GLN A 93 -7.41 2.53 -11.16
CA GLN A 93 -8.77 1.97 -11.06
C GLN A 93 -8.81 0.51 -10.58
N LEU A 94 -7.68 -0.20 -10.62
CA LEU A 94 -7.56 -1.57 -10.14
C LEU A 94 -7.17 -1.65 -8.66
N LEU A 95 -6.69 -0.56 -8.05
CA LEU A 95 -6.36 -0.52 -6.63
C LEU A 95 -7.63 -0.66 -5.78
N ARG A 96 -7.95 -1.89 -5.38
CA ARG A 96 -9.15 -2.18 -4.58
C ARG A 96 -8.90 -2.11 -3.07
N CYS A 97 -7.71 -2.51 -2.64
CA CYS A 97 -7.36 -2.59 -1.23
C CYS A 97 -6.12 -1.77 -0.93
N VAL A 98 -6.33 -0.57 -0.39
CA VAL A 98 -5.26 0.29 0.11
C VAL A 98 -5.45 0.39 1.62
N ARG A 99 -4.41 0.14 2.40
CA ARG A 99 -4.41 0.35 3.85
C ARG A 99 -3.45 1.48 4.14
N LEU A 100 -3.96 2.52 4.79
CA LEU A 100 -3.13 3.63 5.22
C LEU A 100 -2.67 3.38 6.66
N ILE A 101 -1.36 3.28 6.87
CA ILE A 101 -0.75 3.19 8.19
C ILE A 101 -0.18 4.57 8.54
N GLN A 102 -0.47 5.04 9.75
CA GLN A 102 0.18 6.22 10.28
C GLN A 102 1.41 5.77 11.07
N ASP A 103 2.61 6.17 10.64
CA ASP A 103 3.76 6.10 11.55
C ASP A 103 3.47 6.99 12.75
N ALA A 104 3.92 6.55 13.93
CA ALA A 104 3.63 7.18 15.23
C ALA A 104 3.58 8.71 15.12
N PRO A 105 2.55 9.32 15.70
CA PRO A 105 2.18 10.69 15.39
C PRO A 105 3.32 11.68 15.62
N LEU A 106 3.56 12.57 14.66
CA LEU A 106 4.42 13.74 14.82
C LEU A 106 3.90 14.75 15.87
N TRP A 107 2.75 14.50 16.51
CA TRP A 107 2.18 15.37 17.54
C TRP A 107 2.94 15.35 18.87
N TYR A 108 4.06 14.64 19.00
CA TYR A 108 5.07 15.00 20.02
C TYR A 108 5.58 16.45 19.89
N SER A 109 5.24 17.17 18.80
CA SER A 109 5.58 18.58 18.62
C SER A 109 4.38 19.55 18.62
N LEU A 110 3.13 19.08 18.73
CA LEU A 110 1.93 19.94 18.75
C LEU A 110 1.00 19.52 19.90
N ASP A 111 0.75 20.47 20.79
CA ASP A 111 0.01 20.30 22.05
C ASP A 111 -1.38 19.65 21.82
N PRO A 112 -1.63 18.44 22.35
CA PRO A 112 -2.90 17.72 22.24
C PRO A 112 -4.11 18.47 22.82
N SER A 113 -3.90 19.54 23.59
CA SER A 113 -4.96 20.32 24.23
C SER A 113 -5.77 21.22 23.27
N LEU A 114 -5.29 21.49 22.05
CA LEU A 114 -5.91 22.48 21.14
C LEU A 114 -6.93 21.90 20.15
N LEU A 115 -6.84 20.61 19.82
CA LEU A 115 -7.78 19.93 18.93
C LEU A 115 -7.99 18.53 19.47
N GLY A 116 -9.15 18.28 20.08
CA GLY A 116 -9.51 16.98 20.63
C GLY A 116 -9.19 15.86 19.63
N VAL A 117 -8.49 14.83 20.10
CA VAL A 117 -7.86 13.76 19.30
C VAL A 117 -8.82 13.18 18.24
N GLY A 118 -10.11 13.03 18.56
CA GLY A 118 -11.12 12.53 17.63
C GLY A 118 -11.47 13.46 16.46
N MET A 119 -11.31 14.78 16.61
CA MET A 119 -11.70 15.77 15.59
C MET A 119 -10.62 15.91 14.50
N HIS A 120 -9.35 15.70 14.85
CA HIS A 120 -8.25 15.64 13.90
C HIS A 120 -8.36 14.44 12.96
N ASP A 121 -8.71 13.27 13.50
CA ASP A 121 -8.81 12.04 12.73
C ASP A 121 -9.99 12.04 11.76
N ILE A 122 -11.15 12.57 12.17
CA ILE A 122 -12.33 12.67 11.29
C ILE A 122 -12.07 13.63 10.13
N LEU A 123 -11.47 14.80 10.39
CA LEU A 123 -11.15 15.77 9.35
C LEU A 123 -10.03 15.27 8.42
N ARG A 124 -9.02 14.60 8.96
CA ARG A 124 -7.88 14.08 8.18
C ARG A 124 -8.29 12.86 7.35
N ASN A 125 -9.04 11.92 7.91
CA ASN A 125 -9.52 10.74 7.18
C ASN A 125 -10.55 11.14 6.11
N GLY A 126 -11.45 12.08 6.43
CA GLY A 126 -12.38 12.65 5.46
C GLY A 126 -11.66 13.38 4.33
N TYR A 127 -10.63 14.17 4.64
CA TYR A 127 -9.80 14.85 3.64
C TYR A 127 -9.02 13.87 2.76
N LEU A 128 -8.36 12.89 3.36
CA LEU A 128 -7.60 11.87 2.64
C LEU A 128 -8.50 11.05 1.73
N ALA A 129 -9.66 10.62 2.21
CA ALA A 129 -10.64 9.89 1.39
C ALA A 129 -11.12 10.73 0.20
N ARG A 130 -11.48 12.00 0.41
CA ARG A 130 -11.87 12.92 -0.69
C ARG A 130 -10.74 13.12 -1.69
N ARG A 131 -9.51 13.25 -1.22
CA ARG A 131 -8.34 13.49 -2.08
C ARG A 131 -7.95 12.24 -2.86
N LEU A 132 -8.07 11.05 -2.28
CA LEU A 132 -7.88 9.78 -2.99
C LEU A 132 -8.99 9.56 -4.04
N ALA A 133 -10.23 9.89 -3.71
CA ALA A 133 -11.34 9.86 -4.66
C ALA A 133 -11.09 10.82 -5.84
N ALA A 134 -10.56 12.02 -5.58
CA ALA A 134 -10.19 12.98 -6.63
C ALA A 134 -9.08 12.47 -7.56
N GLU A 135 -8.21 11.56 -7.08
CA GLU A 135 -7.19 10.89 -7.89
C GLU A 135 -7.72 9.64 -8.63
N GLY A 136 -9.02 9.36 -8.51
CA GLY A 136 -9.71 8.25 -9.17
C GLY A 136 -9.58 6.90 -8.45
N ILE A 137 -9.24 6.92 -7.16
CA ILE A 137 -9.08 5.71 -6.35
C ILE A 137 -10.36 5.46 -5.59
N ILE A 138 -10.97 4.31 -5.85
CA ILE A 138 -12.13 3.84 -5.10
C ILE A 138 -11.59 3.05 -3.93
N LEU A 139 -11.69 3.62 -2.72
CA LEU A 139 -11.34 2.91 -1.50
C LEU A 139 -12.33 1.75 -1.32
N GLY A 140 -11.84 0.51 -1.35
CA GLY A 140 -12.65 -0.65 -0.98
C GLY A 140 -13.08 -0.64 0.49
N GLU A 141 -13.93 -1.58 0.89
CA GLU A 141 -14.31 -1.75 2.29
C GLU A 141 -13.06 -2.06 3.15
N GLY A 142 -12.79 -1.23 4.16
CA GLY A 142 -11.73 -1.44 5.16
C GLY A 142 -10.51 -0.50 5.11
N VAL A 143 -10.58 0.62 4.39
CA VAL A 143 -9.38 1.36 3.93
C VAL A 143 -8.76 2.37 4.92
N VAL A 144 -9.39 2.66 6.07
CA VAL A 144 -8.77 3.53 7.08
C VAL A 144 -8.96 2.96 8.49
N SER A 145 -8.30 1.84 8.79
CA SER A 145 -8.09 1.42 10.17
C SER A 145 -6.78 2.04 10.65
N ALA A 146 -6.86 3.20 11.31
CA ALA A 146 -5.74 3.68 12.11
C ALA A 146 -5.53 2.69 13.25
N TRP A 147 -4.46 1.88 13.18
CA TRP A 147 -4.08 1.01 14.28
C TRP A 147 -3.61 1.89 15.44
N TYR A 148 -4.49 2.09 16.42
CA TYR A 148 -4.15 2.74 17.71
C TYR A 148 -4.21 1.74 18.89
N GLU A 149 -4.54 0.47 18.64
CA GLU A 149 -4.85 -0.48 19.72
C GLU A 149 -3.63 -0.98 20.50
N GLU A 150 -2.41 -0.98 19.94
CA GLU A 150 -1.21 -1.38 20.71
C GLU A 150 -0.61 -0.25 21.54
N ILE A 151 -0.70 1.02 21.11
CA ILE A 151 -0.11 2.14 21.86
C ILE A 151 -0.91 2.43 23.14
N ARG A 152 -2.21 2.12 23.15
CA ARG A 152 -3.08 2.40 24.31
C ARG A 152 -2.75 1.51 25.51
N SER A 153 -2.33 0.27 25.29
CA SER A 153 -1.93 -0.65 26.36
C SER A 153 -0.67 -0.15 27.07
N ASP A 154 0.33 0.32 26.31
CA ASP A 154 1.57 0.86 26.89
C ASP A 154 1.34 2.23 27.58
N TYR A 155 0.38 3.04 27.09
CA TYR A 155 0.10 4.35 27.67
C TYR A 155 -0.60 4.28 29.04
N ASP A 156 -1.50 3.31 29.22
CA ASP A 156 -2.19 3.09 30.50
C ASP A 156 -1.23 2.58 31.59
N ASP A 157 -0.17 1.85 31.21
CA ASP A 157 0.89 1.43 32.13
C ASP A 157 1.86 2.57 32.47
N ILE A 158 2.28 3.37 31.49
CA ILE A 158 3.18 4.52 31.73
C ILE A 158 2.50 5.62 32.57
N THR A 159 1.19 5.83 32.43
CA THR A 159 0.46 6.82 33.24
C THR A 159 0.16 6.34 34.65
N ARG A 160 0.02 5.04 34.89
CA ARG A 160 -0.06 4.47 36.26
C ARG A 160 1.23 4.63 37.04
N ASP A 161 2.38 4.44 36.40
CA ASP A 161 3.69 4.51 37.05
C ASP A 161 4.12 5.93 37.44
N ARG A 162 3.48 6.96 36.86
CA ARG A 162 3.72 8.38 37.19
C ARG A 162 2.79 8.94 38.27
N MET A 163 1.80 8.16 38.72
CA MET A 163 0.83 8.57 39.75
C MET A 163 1.05 7.88 41.11
N ASN A 164 2.10 7.07 41.25
CA ASN A 164 2.63 6.58 42.54
C ASN A 164 4.00 7.20 42.82
#